data_AF-A0A835D7W5-F1
#
_entry.id   AF-A0A835D7W5-F1
#
_cell.length_a   1.000
_cell.length_b   1.000
_cell.length_c   1.000
_cell.angle_alpha   90.00
_cell.angle_beta   90.00
_cell.angle_gamma   90.00
#
_symmetry.space_group_name_H-M   'P 1'
#
loop_
_entity.id
_entity.type
_entity.pdbx_description
1 polymer ?
#
loop_
_entity_poly.entity_id
_entity_poly.type
_entity_poly.pdbx_seq_one_letter_code
_entity_poly.pdbx_strand_id
1 'polypeptide(L)' 'MLDMDSVLLYMDESPAIIKSVYDKRIVGCPGGEGEDEHDVIWFWLEKGKPHECPVCSQYFMLEVVGPGGPPDGHGDDDHH' A
#
# COMPACT_ATOMS: atom_id res chain seq x y z
N MET A 1 -19.56 -0.07 -23.25
CA MET A 1 -18.17 0.25 -22.86
C MET A 1 -18.30 0.75 -21.44
N LEU A 2 -18.07 -0.10 -20.46
CA LEU A 2 -18.25 0.29 -19.06
C LEU A 2 -17.22 1.37 -18.78
N ASP A 3 -17.71 2.57 -18.53
CA ASP A 3 -16.92 3.75 -18.22
C ASP A 3 -16.07 3.46 -16.98
N MET A 4 -14.77 3.77 -17.06
CA MET A 4 -13.80 3.56 -15.98
C MET A 4 -14.22 4.30 -14.69
N ASP A 5 -15.09 5.30 -14.83
CA ASP A 5 -15.75 6.03 -13.74
C ASP A 5 -16.86 5.21 -13.05
N SER A 6 -17.55 4.29 -13.73
CA SER A 6 -18.52 3.37 -13.11
C SER A 6 -17.86 2.29 -12.24
N VAL A 7 -16.59 1.95 -12.49
CA VAL A 7 -15.80 1.04 -11.64
C VAL A 7 -15.43 1.72 -10.32
N LEU A 8 -15.18 3.03 -10.34
CA LEU A 8 -14.88 3.82 -9.13
C LEU A 8 -16.06 3.87 -8.15
N LEU A 9 -17.30 3.84 -8.65
CA LEU A 9 -18.50 3.83 -7.79
C LEU A 9 -18.80 2.47 -7.16
N TYR A 10 -18.14 1.38 -7.59
CA TYR A 10 -18.25 0.04 -6.98
C TYR A 10 -17.01 -0.33 -6.12
N MET A 11 -16.08 0.61 -5.93
CA MET A 11 -14.98 0.55 -4.96
C MET A 11 -15.25 1.56 -3.84
N ASP A 12 -16.24 1.26 -2.99
CA ASP A 12 -16.69 2.11 -1.88
C ASP A 12 -15.59 2.39 -0.82
N GLU A 13 -14.40 1.82 -0.97
CA GLU A 13 -13.23 2.14 -0.16
C GLU A 13 -12.08 2.61 -1.05
N SER A 14 -11.91 3.93 -1.15
CA SER A 14 -10.70 4.50 -1.73
C SER A 14 -9.47 3.97 -0.97
N PRO A 15 -8.44 3.45 -1.65
CA PRO A 15 -7.30 2.85 -1.00
C PRO A 15 -6.60 3.82 -0.04
N ALA A 16 -6.13 3.31 1.09
CA ALA A 16 -5.30 4.03 2.03
C ALA A 16 -3.96 4.41 1.37
N ILE A 17 -3.78 5.70 1.11
CA ILE A 17 -2.55 6.22 0.51
C ILE A 17 -1.49 6.43 1.59
N ILE A 18 -0.42 5.64 1.52
CA ILE A 18 0.72 5.70 2.44
C ILE A 18 1.87 6.45 1.80
N LYS A 19 2.24 7.59 2.39
CA LYS A 19 3.36 8.40 1.89
C LYS A 19 4.71 7.82 2.33
N SER A 20 5.70 7.81 1.45
CA SER A 20 7.06 7.37 1.76
C SER A 20 8.10 8.19 1.00
N VAL A 21 9.30 8.35 1.57
CA VAL A 21 10.45 8.91 0.85
C VAL A 21 11.11 7.84 -0.04
N TYR A 22 10.99 6.57 0.33
CA TYR A 22 11.54 5.39 -0.35
C TYR A 22 10.46 4.62 -1.12
N ASP A 23 10.88 3.76 -2.06
CA ASP A 23 10.00 2.91 -2.86
C ASP A 23 9.41 1.71 -2.08
N LYS A 24 9.77 1.56 -0.80
CA LYS A 24 9.30 0.50 0.09
C LYS A 24 9.17 1.00 1.54
N ARG A 25 8.10 0.65 2.24
CA ARG A 25 7.83 1.04 3.64
C ARG A 25 7.15 -0.09 4.41
N ILE A 26 7.49 -0.25 5.69
CA ILE A 26 6.75 -1.14 6.61
C ILE A 26 5.44 -0.44 7.02
N VAL A 27 4.32 -1.11 6.84
CA VAL A 27 2.97 -0.63 7.18
C VAL A 27 2.33 -1.61 8.16
N GLY A 28 1.60 -1.08 9.12
CA GLY A 28 0.79 -1.85 10.06
C GLY A 28 -0.69 -1.54 9.84
N CYS A 29 -1.51 -2.55 9.60
CA CYS A 29 -2.96 -2.43 9.53
C CYS A 29 -3.58 -2.88 10.86
N PRO A 30 -4.21 -1.97 11.64
CA PRO A 30 -4.96 -2.33 12.85
C PRO A 30 -6.42 -2.75 12.55
N GLY A 31 -6.88 -2.63 11.31
CA GLY A 31 -8.26 -2.85 10.94
C GLY A 31 -9.10 -1.57 10.87
N GLY A 32 -10.40 -1.75 10.66
CA GLY A 32 -11.41 -0.69 10.66
C GLY A 32 -12.00 -0.45 12.06
N GLU A 33 -13.08 0.34 12.12
CA GLU A 33 -13.86 0.50 13.36
C GLU A 33 -14.84 -0.67 13.53
N GLY A 34 -15.03 -1.16 14.76
CA GLY A 34 -16.06 -2.15 15.06
C GLY A 34 -15.66 -3.59 14.73
N GLU A 35 -16.43 -4.27 13.88
CA GLU A 35 -16.21 -5.70 13.56
C GLU A 35 -14.98 -5.93 12.67
N ASP A 36 -14.46 -4.87 12.04
CA ASP A 36 -13.25 -4.91 11.22
C ASP A 36 -11.96 -4.62 12.01
N GLU A 37 -12.05 -4.44 13.34
CA GLU A 37 -10.90 -4.30 14.24
C GLU A 37 -10.17 -5.66 14.38
N HIS A 38 -8.84 -5.66 14.27
CA HIS A 38 -8.05 -6.89 14.39
C HIS A 38 -6.63 -6.62 14.91
N ASP A 39 -5.90 -7.69 15.27
CA ASP A 39 -4.48 -7.58 15.65
C ASP A 39 -3.64 -6.98 14.52
N VAL A 40 -2.66 -6.15 14.86
CA VAL A 40 -1.88 -5.40 13.86
C VAL A 40 -1.15 -6.36 12.91
N ILE A 41 -1.51 -6.29 11.63
CA ILE A 41 -0.79 -7.01 10.57
C ILE A 41 0.29 -6.09 10.00
N TRP A 42 1.54 -6.51 10.13
CA TRP A 42 2.69 -5.82 9.57
C TRP A 42 3.08 -6.40 8.21
N PHE A 43 3.28 -5.53 7.23
CA PHE A 43 3.69 -5.94 5.90
C PHE A 43 4.62 -4.92 5.26
N TRP A 44 5.38 -5.39 4.27
CA TRP A 44 6.11 -4.54 3.36
C TRP A 44 5.18 -4.02 2.27
N LEU A 45 5.03 -2.71 2.18
CA LEU A 45 4.32 -2.04 1.09
C LEU A 45 5.34 -1.49 0.09
N GLU A 46 5.18 -1.84 -1.19
CA GLU A 46 6.10 -1.49 -2.28
C GLU A 46 5.41 -0.59 -3.30
N LYS A 47 6.16 0.35 -3.88
CA LYS A 47 5.67 1.23 -4.94
C LYS A 47 5.14 0.43 -6.12
N GLY A 48 3.95 0.80 -6.59
CA GLY A 48 3.30 0.16 -7.73
C GLY A 48 2.71 -1.23 -7.44
N LYS A 49 2.80 -1.72 -6.20
CA LYS A 49 2.21 -2.98 -5.77
C LYS A 49 1.18 -2.71 -4.66
N PRO A 50 -0.12 -2.61 -4.99
CA PRO A 50 -1.14 -2.48 -3.95
C PRO A 50 -1.14 -3.71 -3.05
N HIS A 51 -1.47 -3.50 -1.77
CA HIS A 51 -1.59 -4.56 -0.78
C HIS A 51 -3.02 -4.57 -0.23
N GLU A 52 -3.63 -5.75 -0.16
CA GLU A 52 -4.91 -5.96 0.50
C GLU A 52 -4.66 -6.61 1.86
N CYS A 53 -5.22 -6.06 2.93
CA CYS A 53 -5.14 -6.69 4.25
C CYS A 53 -5.95 -7.99 4.25
N PRO A 54 -5.36 -9.14 4.63
CA PRO A 54 -6.05 -10.43 4.57
C PRO A 54 -7.19 -10.61 5.59
N VAL A 55 -7.42 -9.62 6.46
CA VAL A 55 -8.43 -9.68 7.53
C VAL A 55 -9.59 -8.74 7.25
N CYS A 56 -9.32 -7.44 7.06
CA CYS A 56 -10.36 -6.42 6.84
C CYS A 56 -10.53 -6.02 5.37
N SER A 57 -9.82 -6.64 4.43
CA SER A 57 -9.90 -6.34 2.99
C SER A 57 -9.63 -4.88 2.58
N GLN A 58 -9.06 -4.06 3.47
CA GLN A 58 -8.61 -2.72 3.15
C GLN A 58 -7.44 -2.74 2.15
N TYR A 59 -7.47 -1.81 1.18
CA TYR A 59 -6.42 -1.65 0.19
C TYR A 59 -5.44 -0.54 0.56
N PHE A 60 -4.15 -0.80 0.38
CA PHE A 60 -3.06 0.13 0.66
C PHE A 60 -2.23 0.37 -0.60
N MET A 61 -1.93 1.64 -0.89
CA MET A 61 -1.04 2.04 -1.98
C MET A 61 0.05 2.97 -1.47
N LEU A 62 1.27 2.79 -1.98
CA LEU A 62 2.40 3.65 -1.64
C LEU A 62 2.49 4.84 -2.59
N GLU A 63 2.46 6.05 -2.04
CA GLU A 63 2.80 7.29 -2.75
C GLU A 63 4.22 7.72 -2.35
N VAL A 64 5.13 7.76 -3.32
CA VAL A 64 6.50 8.22 -3.08
C VAL A 64 6.57 9.74 -3.21
N VAL A 65 6.88 10.41 -2.10
CA VAL A 65 6.94 11.88 -1.97
C VAL A 65 8.38 12.40 -1.85
N GLY A 66 9.35 11.67 -2.39
CA GLY A 66 10.77 11.97 -2.31
C GLY A 66 11.59 11.32 -3.45
N PRO A 67 12.92 11.23 -3.30
CA PRO A 67 13.80 10.66 -4.34
C PRO A 67 13.48 9.21 -4.72
N GLY A 68 12.80 8.45 -3.85
CA GLY A 68 12.56 7.03 -4.04
C GLY A 68 13.80 6.18 -3.73
N GLY A 69 13.84 4.97 -4.30
CA GLY A 69 14.90 4.01 -4.08
C GLY A 69 14.67 3.09 -2.87
N PRO A 70 15.52 2.05 -2.70
CA PRO A 70 15.39 1.09 -1.62
C PRO A 70 15.79 1.72 -0.27
N PRO A 71 15.08 1.40 0.82
CA PRO A 71 15.31 2.02 2.13
C PRO A 71 16.61 1.55 2.81
N ASP A 72 17.19 0.44 2.38
CA ASP A 72 18.44 -0.12 2.92
C ASP A 72 19.70 0.49 2.27
N GLY A 73 19.55 1.37 1.28
CA GLY A 73 20.67 2.05 0.62
C GLY A 73 21.56 1.14 -0.22
N HIS A 74 21.16 -0.11 -0.45
CA HIS A 74 21.83 -1.02 -1.36
C HIS A 74 21.10 -0.92 -2.70
N GLY A 75 21.47 0.08 -3.50
CA GLY A 75 21.13 0.06 -4.92
C GLY A 75 21.75 -1.19 -5.53
N ASP A 76 21.08 -1.78 -6.51
CA ASP A 76 21.56 -2.94 -7.26
C ASP A 76 22.90 -2.60 -7.95
N ASP A 77 24.00 -2.66 -7.22
CA ASP A 77 25.35 -2.75 -7.76
C ASP A 77 25.53 -4.21 -8.20
N ASP A 78 24.85 -4.56 -9.31
CA ASP A 78 25.22 -5.68 -10.16
C ASP A 78 26.63 -5.43 -10.72
N HIS A 79 27.65 -5.66 -9.89
CA HIS A 79 29.02 -5.80 -10.34
C HIS A 79 29.33 -7.28 -10.62
N HIS A 80 29.16 -7.63 -11.91
CA HIS A 80 29.84 -8.69 -12.69
C HIS A 80 29.67 -10.17 -12.29
#